data_AF-A0A1I3M0G0-F1
#
_entry.id   AF-A0A1I3M0G0-F1
#
_cell.length_a   1.000
_cell.length_b   1.000
_cell.length_c   1.000
_cell.angle_alpha   90.00
_cell.angle_beta   90.00
_cell.angle_gamma   90.00
#
_symmetry.space_group_name_H-M   'P 1'
#
loop_
_entity.id
_entity.type
_entity.pdbx_description
1 polymer ?
#
loop_
_entity_poly.entity_id
_entity_poly.type
_entity_poly.pdbx_seq_one_letter_code
_entity_poly.pdbx_strand_id
1 'polypeptide(L)'
;MDQQKKQLVAMILAILKDLYDKICKLEAVFDSNSIHILSRNIDPVQQLLQILEIPEDSHDHFYNLMQLYLEEEMTLPEILLEFERYAAMNQSA
;
A
#
# COMPACT_ATOMS: atom_id res chain seq x y z
N MET A 1 10.55 -2.82 12.71
CA MET A 1 9.12 -3.14 12.89
C MET A 1 9.00 -4.44 13.69
N ASP A 2 8.02 -4.58 14.58
CA ASP A 2 7.74 -5.85 15.26
C ASP A 2 7.05 -6.86 14.30
N GLN A 3 7.20 -8.15 14.57
CA GLN A 3 6.63 -9.24 13.78
C GLN A 3 5.09 -9.16 13.66
N GLN A 4 4.38 -8.75 14.71
CA GLN A 4 2.91 -8.60 14.63
C GLN A 4 2.53 -7.47 13.68
N LYS A 5 3.18 -6.29 13.82
CA LYS A 5 2.99 -5.18 12.87
C LYS A 5 3.29 -5.61 11.43
N LYS A 6 4.38 -6.36 11.20
CA LYS A 6 4.75 -6.86 9.86
C LYS A 6 3.67 -7.74 9.24
N GLN A 7 3.10 -8.66 10.03
CA GLN A 7 2.03 -9.53 9.55
C GLN A 7 0.75 -8.76 9.21
N LEU A 8 0.41 -7.75 10.02
CA LEU A 8 -0.75 -6.89 9.76
C LEU A 8 -0.57 -6.11 8.46
N VAL A 9 0.60 -5.50 8.25
CA VAL A 9 0.94 -4.78 7.00
C VAL A 9 0.84 -5.72 5.82
N ALA A 10 1.47 -6.90 5.90
CA ALA A 10 1.43 -7.89 4.83
C ALA A 10 0.00 -8.30 4.45
N MET A 11 -0.87 -8.48 5.45
CA MET A 11 -2.29 -8.81 5.24
C MET A 11 -3.03 -7.67 4.54
N ILE A 12 -2.84 -6.43 4.98
CA ILE A 12 -3.49 -5.25 4.38
C ILE A 12 -3.03 -5.08 2.93
N LEU A 13 -1.73 -5.21 2.67
CA LEU A 13 -1.17 -5.15 1.31
C LEU A 13 -1.77 -6.23 0.40
N ALA A 14 -1.88 -7.46 0.88
CA ALA A 14 -2.47 -8.55 0.11
C ALA A 14 -3.95 -8.28 -0.23
N ILE A 15 -4.73 -7.76 0.72
CA ILE A 15 -6.14 -7.38 0.50
C ILE A 15 -6.23 -6.25 -0.53
N LEU A 16 -5.36 -5.24 -0.43
CA LEU A 16 -5.31 -4.13 -1.36
C LEU A 16 -5.03 -4.59 -2.80
N LYS A 17 -4.07 -5.50 -2.98
CA LYS A 17 -3.75 -6.06 -4.29
C LYS A 17 -4.93 -6.86 -4.87
N ASP A 18 -5.57 -7.70 -4.08
CA ASP A 18 -6.76 -8.46 -4.52
C ASP A 18 -7.93 -7.54 -4.92
N LEU A 19 -8.16 -6.46 -4.17
CA LEU A 19 -9.16 -5.44 -4.53
C LEU A 19 -8.81 -4.72 -5.83
N TYR A 20 -7.56 -4.31 -5.99
CA TYR A 20 -7.07 -3.66 -7.20
C TYR A 20 -7.27 -4.56 -8.43
N ASP A 21 -6.83 -5.82 -8.35
CA ASP A 21 -6.98 -6.80 -9.44
C ASP A 21 -8.45 -7.01 -9.83
N LYS A 22 -9.35 -7.09 -8.83
CA LYS A 22 -10.79 -7.24 -9.07
C LYS A 22 -11.37 -6.02 -9.76
N ILE A 23 -10.93 -4.82 -9.39
CA ILE A 23 -11.39 -3.58 -10.00
C ILE A 23 -10.86 -3.46 -11.43
N CYS A 24 -9.58 -3.72 -11.68
CA CYS A 24 -9.03 -3.71 -13.04
C CYS A 24 -9.72 -4.73 -13.95
N LYS A 25 -10.05 -5.93 -13.43
CA LYS A 25 -10.87 -6.92 -14.16
C LYS A 25 -12.27 -6.39 -14.46
N LEU A 26 -12.88 -5.69 -13.50
CA LEU A 26 -14.19 -5.07 -13.68
C LEU A 26 -14.14 -3.99 -14.77
N GLU A 27 -13.14 -3.11 -14.74
CA GLU A 27 -12.91 -2.08 -15.75
C GLU A 27 -12.76 -2.67 -17.15
N ALA A 28 -11.95 -3.73 -17.28
CA ALA A 28 -11.75 -4.43 -18.55
C ALA A 28 -13.06 -5.05 -19.09
N VAL A 29 -13.94 -5.52 -18.21
CA VAL A 29 -15.26 -6.05 -18.60
C VAL A 29 -16.22 -4.94 -19.02
N PHE A 30 -16.15 -3.77 -18.39
CA PHE A 30 -17.05 -2.65 -18.67
C PHE A 30 -16.51 -1.67 -19.73
N ASP A 31 -15.34 -1.93 -20.32
CA ASP A 31 -14.62 -1.05 -21.26
C ASP A 31 -14.52 0.40 -20.74
N SER A 32 -14.38 0.52 -19.42
CA SER A 32 -14.47 1.77 -18.68
C SER A 32 -13.13 2.04 -18.03
N ASN A 33 -12.31 2.89 -18.68
CA ASN A 33 -11.02 3.37 -18.17
C ASN A 33 -11.17 4.45 -17.07
N SER A 34 -12.16 4.35 -16.19
CA SER A 34 -12.57 5.48 -15.33
C SER A 34 -12.95 5.11 -13.91
N ILE A 35 -12.47 3.99 -13.37
CA ILE A 35 -12.56 3.76 -11.93
C ILE A 35 -11.30 4.35 -11.29
N HIS A 36 -11.42 5.58 -10.79
CA HIS A 36 -10.47 6.11 -9.81
C HIS A 36 -10.54 5.24 -8.55
N ILE A 37 -9.65 4.24 -8.45
CA ILE A 37 -9.69 3.15 -7.45
C ILE A 37 -9.58 3.62 -6.00
N LEU A 38 -9.15 4.86 -5.77
CA LEU A 38 -8.96 5.40 -4.42
C LEU A 38 -9.91 6.59 -4.17
N SER A 39 -11.20 6.29 -4.03
CA SER A 39 -12.15 7.25 -3.45
C SER A 39 -11.79 7.48 -1.98
N ARG A 40 -11.46 8.74 -1.63
CA ARG A 40 -10.91 9.21 -0.33
C ARG A 40 -11.70 8.86 0.93
N ASN A 41 -12.89 8.25 0.81
CA ASN A 41 -13.79 8.07 1.95
C ASN A 41 -13.46 6.85 2.83
N ILE A 42 -12.69 5.88 2.33
CA ILE A 42 -12.08 4.80 3.12
C ILE A 42 -10.75 4.46 2.42
N ASP A 43 -9.67 5.14 2.77
CA ASP A 43 -8.33 4.82 2.27
C ASP A 43 -7.61 3.88 3.25
N PRO A 44 -7.67 2.54 3.06
CA PRO A 44 -6.91 1.59 3.87
C PRO A 44 -5.41 1.85 3.84
N VAL A 45 -4.89 2.56 2.81
CA VAL A 45 -3.49 3.02 2.78
C VAL A 45 -3.28 4.13 3.81
N GLN A 46 -4.18 5.10 3.89
CA GLN A 46 -4.10 6.16 4.91
C GLN A 46 -4.15 5.59 6.34
N GLN A 47 -5.02 4.61 6.60
CA GLN A 47 -5.04 3.93 7.91
C GLN A 47 -3.76 3.14 8.17
N LEU A 48 -3.20 2.49 7.15
CA LEU A 48 -1.91 1.79 7.25
C LEU A 48 -0.78 2.76 7.60
N LEU A 49 -0.72 3.92 6.95
CA LEU A 49 0.27 4.98 7.22
C LEU A 49 0.17 5.50 8.65
N GLN A 50 -1.05 5.66 9.18
CA GLN A 50 -1.27 6.03 10.57
C GLN A 50 -0.82 4.93 11.56
N ILE A 51 -1.15 3.66 11.28
CA ILE A 51 -0.72 2.51 12.11
C ILE A 51 0.81 2.37 12.14
N LEU A 52 1.45 2.70 11.03
CA LEU A 52 2.89 2.69 10.85
C LEU A 52 3.58 3.96 11.36
N GLU A 53 2.81 4.94 11.84
CA GLU A 53 3.32 6.23 12.34
C GLU A 53 4.22 6.92 11.30
N ILE A 54 3.87 6.80 10.02
CA ILE A 54 4.62 7.41 8.92
C ILE A 54 4.32 8.91 8.87
N PRO A 55 5.33 9.79 8.89
CA PRO A 55 5.14 11.23 8.75
C PRO A 55 4.42 11.58 7.46
N GLU A 56 3.56 12.60 7.48
CA GLU A 56 2.83 13.07 6.28
C GLU A 56 3.79 13.41 5.13
N ASP A 57 4.96 13.99 5.44
CA ASP A 57 6.01 14.32 4.47
C ASP A 57 6.56 13.09 3.72
N SER A 58 6.35 11.88 4.26
CA SER A 58 6.76 10.62 3.66
C SER A 58 5.62 9.86 2.96
N HIS A 59 4.39 10.38 2.99
CA HIS A 59 3.22 9.67 2.42
C HIS A 59 3.37 9.45 0.92
N ASP A 60 3.84 10.45 0.17
CA ASP A 60 4.07 10.33 -1.27
C ASP A 60 5.02 9.18 -1.62
N HIS A 61 6.06 8.97 -0.80
CA HIS A 61 6.98 7.86 -1.00
C HIS A 61 6.30 6.50 -0.79
N PHE A 62 5.47 6.38 0.23
CA PHE A 62 4.71 5.15 0.48
C PHE A 62 3.68 4.89 -0.61
N TYR A 63 3.00 5.92 -1.11
CA TYR A 63 2.10 5.77 -2.25
C TYR A 63 2.83 5.27 -3.50
N ASN A 64 4.05 5.75 -3.76
CA ASN A 64 4.87 5.23 -4.87
C ASN A 64 5.24 3.76 -4.66
N LEU A 65 5.69 3.35 -3.46
CA LEU A 65 5.97 1.93 -3.18
C LEU A 65 4.72 1.06 -3.34
N MET A 66 3.56 1.54 -2.89
CA MET A 66 2.29 0.87 -3.10
C MET A 66 1.96 0.70 -4.58
N GLN A 67 2.20 1.71 -5.40
CA GLN A 67 1.97 1.63 -6.83
C GLN A 67 2.85 0.57 -7.49
N LEU A 68 4.15 0.54 -7.17
CA LEU A 68 5.08 -0.50 -7.66
C LEU A 68 4.62 -1.92 -7.29
N TYR A 69 4.03 -2.09 -6.11
CA TYR A 69 3.47 -3.38 -5.69
C TYR A 69 2.23 -3.79 -6.49
N LEU A 70 1.32 -2.83 -6.73
CA LEU A 70 0.07 -3.04 -7.47
C LEU A 70 0.34 -3.31 -8.95
N GLU A 71 1.35 -2.67 -9.52
CA GLU A 71 1.80 -2.85 -10.91
C GLU A 71 2.70 -4.09 -11.10
N GLU A 72 2.90 -4.89 -10.04
CA GLU A 72 3.74 -6.10 -10.03
C GLU A 72 5.23 -5.85 -10.30
N GLU A 73 5.69 -4.60 -10.21
CA GLU A 73 7.10 -4.23 -10.32
C GLU A 73 7.89 -4.58 -9.05
N MET A 74 7.21 -4.75 -7.92
CA MET A 74 7.78 -5.25 -6.67
C MET A 74 6.94 -6.36 -6.05
N THR A 75 7.62 -7.32 -5.41
CA THR A 75 6.98 -8.40 -4.67
C THR A 75 6.63 -7.98 -3.23
N LEU A 76 5.71 -8.70 -2.60
CA LEU A 76 5.31 -8.46 -1.21
C LEU A 76 6.51 -8.48 -0.22
N PRO A 77 7.46 -9.44 -0.30
CA PRO A 77 8.66 -9.41 0.54
C PRO A 77 9.53 -8.17 0.35
N GLU A 78 9.67 -7.68 -0.88
CA GLU A 78 10.50 -6.51 -1.19
C GLU A 78 9.86 -5.22 -0.66
N ILE A 79 8.55 -5.07 -0.82
CA ILE A 79 7.81 -3.92 -0.28
C ILE A 79 7.85 -3.88 1.24
N LEU A 80 7.67 -5.04 1.88
CA LEU A 80 7.78 -5.13 3.34
C LEU A 80 9.17 -4.74 3.83
N LEU A 81 10.23 -5.08 3.10
CA LEU A 81 11.59 -4.69 3.44
C LEU A 81 11.79 -3.16 3.36
N GLU A 82 11.28 -2.53 2.30
CA GLU A 82 11.38 -1.08 2.14
C GLU A 82 10.55 -0.33 3.19
N PHE A 83 9.36 -0.85 3.54
CA PHE A 83 8.55 -0.31 4.64
C PHE A 83 9.28 -0.42 5.98
N GLU A 84 9.99 -1.53 6.22
CA GLU A 84 10.81 -1.70 7.43
C GLU A 84 11.97 -0.72 7.49
N ARG A 85 12.65 -0.48 6.36
CA ARG A 85 13.76 0.48 6.27
C ARG A 85 13.29 1.89 6.57
N TYR A 86 12.18 2.32 5.96
CA TYR A 86 11.61 3.64 6.19
C TYR A 86 11.12 3.83 7.62
N ALA A 87 10.41 2.84 8.18
CA ALA A 87 9.97 2.89 9.56
C ALA A 87 11.16 2.98 10.54
N ALA A 88 12.29 2.32 10.25
CA ALA A 88 13.50 2.41 11.07
C ALA A 88 14.20 3.78 10.95
N MET A 89 14.24 4.37 9.76
CA MET A 89 14.83 5.70 9.53
C MET A 89 14.06 6.80 10.27
N ASN A 90 12.72 6.75 10.24
CA ASN A 90 11.87 7.77 10.87
C ASN A 90 11.75 7.64 12.40
N GLN A 91 12.14 6.51 12.99
CA GLN A 91 12.23 6.35 14.45
C GLN A 91 13.58 6.82 15.04
N SER A 92 14.53 7.19 14.18
CA SER A 92 15.89 7.59 14.55
C SER A 92 16.11 9.11 14.52
N ALA A 93 15.06 9.89 14.23
CA ALA A 93 15.03 11.35 14.16
C ALA A 93 14.10 11.91 15.25
#